data_AF-A0A523YFB2-F1
#
_entry.id   AF-A0A523YFB2-F1
#
_cell.length_a   1.000
_cell.length_b   1.000
_cell.length_c   1.000
_cell.angle_alpha   90.00
_cell.angle_beta   90.00
_cell.angle_gamma   90.00
#
_symmetry.space_group_name_H-M   'P 1'
#
loop_
_entity.id
_entity.type
_entity.pdbx_description
1 polymer ?
#
loop_
_entity_poly.entity_id
_entity_poly.type
_entity_poly.pdbx_seq_one_letter_code
_entity_poly.pdbx_strand_id
1 'polypeptide(L)'
;MTYSQSGNQGVPPQAQYQQPPPQQPAQPQYQQPAQPQYQQPQYQPPGQPPAPQPPRKGKGKIIGAIVGAIVAVVIIVILLLLLMGPGEKTPFTAEMTSTNSMNANFKGEIKGDMAKLLRTQIEDVCGNGDGQVSDSEVTCFEQNAPDNLGQEFEIDGVGGVGSGITIDLNGATGNINSASAISVTFAGTINWPGIDTNKLTYNIYFDLDPFVGQDFRFVAPSGYEIMDVSGLSGVSYGAGKATVTGTIADEDVNIMIVKTGSGVSPENEPNNNFVSANPISDGAVVTGHLDQSTEVDDFFSITLQAGDTIDITLSGPSSSDFDLELYDSSENDVDGSYRGESDEQISYSVTSSGTYYVRVYSYLGSGGYTLSVDVH
;
A
#
# COMPACT_ATOMS: atom_id res chain seq x y z
N MET A 1 31.41 67.19 -47.44
CA MET A 1 32.84 66.83 -47.27
C MET A 1 33.28 67.32 -45.88
N THR A 2 34.30 66.69 -45.31
CA THR A 2 34.84 66.78 -43.93
C THR A 2 35.51 68.15 -43.61
N TYR A 3 35.95 68.56 -42.39
CA TYR A 3 36.55 67.88 -41.21
C TYR A 3 36.36 68.63 -39.85
N SER A 4 36.76 67.94 -38.78
CA SER A 4 37.00 68.13 -37.32
C SER A 4 37.93 69.31 -36.85
N GLN A 5 38.35 69.55 -35.57
CA GLN A 5 38.37 68.82 -34.26
C GLN A 5 38.72 69.75 -33.03
N SER A 6 38.46 69.30 -31.77
CA SER A 6 39.10 69.58 -30.41
C SER A 6 39.47 71.03 -29.92
N GLY A 7 39.56 71.38 -28.60
CA GLY A 7 39.23 70.74 -27.30
C GLY A 7 39.82 71.50 -26.05
N ASN A 8 39.51 71.03 -24.81
CA ASN A 8 40.23 71.20 -23.49
C ASN A 8 39.56 71.94 -22.28
N GLN A 9 40.02 71.64 -21.05
CA GLN A 9 39.47 71.99 -19.70
C GLN A 9 40.32 73.08 -18.95
N GLY A 10 40.15 73.49 -17.67
CA GLY A 10 39.28 73.11 -16.51
C GLY A 10 39.65 73.90 -15.22
N VAL A 11 38.87 73.87 -14.12
CA VAL A 11 39.09 74.72 -12.89
C VAL A 11 38.73 74.02 -11.54
N PRO A 12 39.49 74.19 -10.43
CA PRO A 12 39.26 73.54 -9.12
C PRO A 12 38.57 74.43 -8.02
N PRO A 13 38.12 73.86 -6.87
CA PRO A 13 37.23 74.52 -5.89
C PRO A 13 37.86 74.95 -4.54
N GLN A 14 37.09 75.71 -3.73
CA GLN A 14 37.40 76.10 -2.34
C GLN A 14 36.40 75.50 -1.32
N ALA A 15 36.75 75.50 -0.02
CA ALA A 15 36.01 74.86 1.07
C ALA A 15 35.39 75.85 2.09
N GLN A 16 34.29 75.45 2.74
CA GLN A 16 33.77 76.04 3.98
C GLN A 16 33.21 74.98 4.94
N TYR A 17 33.29 75.25 6.25
CA TYR A 17 32.90 74.35 7.35
C TYR A 17 31.43 74.52 7.75
N GLN A 18 30.80 73.47 8.29
CA GLN A 18 29.48 73.52 8.94
C GLN A 18 29.47 72.79 10.30
N GLN A 19 28.57 73.21 11.20
CA GLN A 19 28.47 72.74 12.59
C GLN A 19 27.65 71.43 12.74
N PRO A 20 27.84 70.67 13.84
CA PRO A 20 27.11 69.41 14.07
C PRO A 20 25.66 69.63 14.57
N PRO A 21 24.69 68.79 14.14
CA PRO A 21 23.30 68.82 14.62
C PRO A 21 23.08 68.06 15.95
N PRO A 22 21.94 68.27 16.65
CA PRO A 22 21.67 67.71 17.98
C PRO A 22 21.33 66.21 17.99
N GLN A 23 21.58 65.57 19.13
CA GLN A 23 21.39 64.11 19.33
C GLN A 23 19.91 63.71 19.48
N GLN A 24 19.49 62.64 18.81
CA GLN A 24 18.19 61.98 19.01
C GLN A 24 18.25 60.92 20.14
N PRO A 25 17.12 60.62 20.82
CA PRO A 25 17.02 59.48 21.72
C PRO A 25 17.11 58.14 20.96
N ALA A 26 17.73 57.13 21.58
CA ALA A 26 17.91 55.82 20.96
C ALA A 26 16.58 55.04 20.80
N GLN A 27 16.39 54.39 19.65
CA GLN A 27 15.33 53.41 19.44
C GLN A 27 15.81 52.00 19.88
N PRO A 28 14.90 51.11 20.35
CA PRO A 28 15.24 49.72 20.62
C PRO A 28 15.65 48.98 19.35
N GLN A 29 16.73 48.20 19.39
CA GLN A 29 17.11 47.32 18.29
C GLN A 29 16.17 46.11 18.22
N TYR A 30 15.37 46.03 17.15
CA TYR A 30 14.88 44.74 16.65
C TYR A 30 15.93 44.14 15.73
N GLN A 31 16.41 42.93 16.05
CA GLN A 31 17.32 42.19 15.16
C GLN A 31 16.52 41.62 13.98
N GLN A 32 16.88 41.99 12.76
CA GLN A 32 16.42 41.27 11.56
C GLN A 32 17.14 39.91 11.48
N PRO A 33 16.43 38.80 11.22
CA PRO A 33 17.05 37.57 10.74
C PRO A 33 17.72 37.82 9.37
N ALA A 34 18.90 37.24 9.17
CA ALA A 34 19.61 37.34 7.90
C ALA A 34 18.94 36.49 6.80
N GLN A 35 18.88 37.00 5.57
CA GLN A 35 18.46 36.23 4.40
C GLN A 35 19.61 35.37 3.87
N PRO A 36 19.39 34.07 3.57
CA PRO A 36 20.35 33.26 2.82
C PRO A 36 20.46 33.72 1.36
N GLN A 37 21.66 33.66 0.79
CA GLN A 37 21.91 34.00 -0.60
C GLN A 37 21.50 32.85 -1.55
N TYR A 38 20.81 33.19 -2.64
CA TYR A 38 20.63 32.28 -3.77
C TYR A 38 21.93 32.15 -4.59
N GLN A 39 22.30 30.93 -4.96
CA GLN A 39 23.30 30.63 -5.99
C GLN A 39 22.60 30.05 -7.23
N GLN A 40 23.12 30.32 -8.43
CA GLN A 40 22.51 29.83 -9.67
C GLN A 40 22.82 28.34 -9.94
N PRO A 41 21.95 27.61 -10.66
CA PRO A 41 22.11 26.16 -10.87
C PRO A 41 23.28 25.79 -11.78
N GLN A 42 23.94 24.68 -11.48
CA GLN A 42 24.74 23.94 -12.47
C GLN A 42 23.89 22.84 -13.09
N TYR A 43 24.00 22.66 -14.40
CA TYR A 43 23.33 21.58 -15.14
C TYR A 43 24.06 20.25 -14.87
N GLN A 44 23.35 19.22 -14.41
CA GLN A 44 23.85 17.85 -14.33
C GLN A 44 23.14 16.97 -15.38
N PRO A 45 23.83 16.04 -16.04
CA PRO A 45 23.18 15.07 -16.93
C PRO A 45 22.34 14.06 -16.12
N PRO A 46 21.34 13.39 -16.74
CA PRO A 46 20.48 12.44 -16.04
C PRO A 46 21.28 11.33 -15.35
N GLY A 47 20.98 11.09 -14.07
CA GLY A 47 21.54 9.98 -13.31
C GLY A 47 20.82 8.67 -13.62
N GLN A 48 21.51 7.54 -13.52
CA GLN A 48 20.84 6.23 -13.48
C GLN A 48 19.92 6.16 -12.26
N PRO A 49 18.79 5.41 -12.34
CA PRO A 49 17.91 5.20 -11.20
C PRO A 49 18.71 4.58 -10.02
N PRO A 50 18.37 4.96 -8.76
CA PRO A 50 19.08 4.46 -7.59
C PRO A 50 18.87 2.95 -7.43
N ALA A 51 19.91 2.24 -6.98
CA ALA A 51 19.79 0.82 -6.67
C ALA A 51 18.86 0.60 -5.45
N PRO A 52 18.04 -0.46 -5.44
CA PRO A 52 17.12 -0.76 -4.34
C PRO A 52 17.82 -0.78 -2.97
N GLN A 53 17.25 -0.10 -1.97
CA GLN A 53 17.76 -0.12 -0.61
C GLN A 53 17.26 -1.36 0.14
N PRO A 54 18.12 -2.12 0.83
CA PRO A 54 17.67 -3.26 1.63
C PRO A 54 16.87 -2.81 2.86
N PRO A 55 15.84 -3.57 3.28
CA PRO A 55 14.91 -3.16 4.34
C PRO A 55 15.60 -2.93 5.69
N ARG A 56 15.21 -1.83 6.36
CA ARG A 56 15.86 -1.34 7.59
C ARG A 56 15.40 -2.11 8.83
N LYS A 57 16.19 -3.08 9.28
CA LYS A 57 15.99 -3.77 10.57
C LYS A 57 16.15 -2.84 11.78
N GLY A 58 15.03 -2.28 12.27
CA GLY A 58 14.95 -1.54 13.52
C GLY A 58 14.99 -2.46 14.75
N LYS A 59 15.95 -2.23 15.67
CA LYS A 59 15.99 -2.90 16.99
C LYS A 59 15.51 -1.92 18.07
N GLY A 60 14.38 -2.23 18.72
CA GLY A 60 13.92 -1.55 19.93
C GLY A 60 13.53 -2.57 21.00
N LYS A 61 14.23 -2.58 22.14
CA LYS A 61 13.85 -3.38 23.32
C LYS A 61 13.33 -2.45 24.43
N ILE A 62 12.61 -3.05 25.39
CA ILE A 62 12.17 -2.46 26.68
C ILE A 62 10.79 -1.74 26.66
N ILE A 63 9.78 -2.39 26.05
CA ILE A 63 8.38 -2.43 26.57
C ILE A 63 7.91 -3.91 26.57
N GLY A 64 8.85 -4.83 26.83
CA GLY A 64 8.86 -6.16 26.19
C GLY A 64 8.39 -7.36 27.01
N ALA A 65 7.64 -7.18 28.10
CA ALA A 65 7.12 -8.31 28.88
C ALA A 65 5.68 -8.68 28.48
N ILE A 66 4.75 -7.71 28.56
CA ILE A 66 3.33 -7.94 28.24
C ILE A 66 3.15 -7.98 26.72
N VAL A 67 3.61 -6.96 26.00
CA VAL A 67 3.60 -6.93 24.51
C VAL A 67 4.42 -8.10 23.93
N GLY A 68 5.50 -8.51 24.59
CA GLY A 68 6.34 -9.63 24.16
C GLY A 68 5.67 -11.00 24.27
N ALA A 69 4.82 -11.22 25.27
CA ALA A 69 4.01 -12.43 25.40
C ALA A 69 2.83 -12.42 24.42
N ILE A 70 2.18 -11.26 24.24
CA ILE A 70 1.02 -11.10 23.37
C ILE A 70 1.36 -11.30 21.88
N VAL A 71 2.50 -10.78 21.42
CA VAL A 71 3.01 -11.04 20.06
C VAL A 71 3.37 -12.52 19.86
N ALA A 72 3.80 -13.22 20.93
CA ALA A 72 4.11 -14.64 20.84
C ALA A 72 2.86 -15.51 20.60
N VAL A 73 1.69 -15.19 21.18
CA VAL A 73 0.47 -16.03 21.05
C VAL A 73 0.02 -16.16 19.59
N VAL A 74 -0.06 -15.05 18.86
CA VAL A 74 -0.43 -15.07 17.43
C VAL A 74 0.64 -15.71 16.59
N ILE A 75 1.91 -15.31 16.76
CA ILE A 75 3.02 -15.94 16.05
C ILE A 75 3.08 -17.45 16.32
N ILE A 76 2.72 -17.93 17.51
CA ILE A 76 2.64 -19.37 17.82
C ILE A 76 1.51 -20.01 17.02
N VAL A 77 0.27 -19.51 17.07
CA VAL A 77 -0.84 -20.10 16.29
C VAL A 77 -0.52 -20.08 14.78
N ILE A 78 0.02 -18.97 14.27
CA ILE A 78 0.50 -18.79 12.88
C ILE A 78 1.60 -19.80 12.52
N LEU A 79 2.67 -19.90 13.31
CA LEU A 79 3.76 -20.88 13.11
C LEU A 79 3.29 -22.34 13.23
N LEU A 80 2.26 -22.61 14.03
CA LEU A 80 1.65 -23.94 14.14
C LEU A 80 0.82 -24.30 12.88
N LEU A 81 0.23 -23.30 12.22
CA LEU A 81 -0.54 -23.45 10.97
C LEU A 81 0.37 -23.63 9.74
N LEU A 82 1.51 -22.94 9.67
CA LEU A 82 2.56 -23.14 8.63
C LEU A 82 3.04 -24.59 8.49
N LEU A 83 2.85 -25.41 9.52
CA LEU A 83 3.30 -26.80 9.58
C LEU A 83 2.14 -27.80 9.42
N MET A 84 0.96 -27.33 9.03
CA MET A 84 -0.11 -28.16 8.48
C MET A 84 0.31 -28.69 7.11
N GLY A 85 1.00 -29.84 7.11
CA GLY A 85 1.22 -30.64 5.90
C GLY A 85 -0.11 -31.03 5.21
N PRO A 86 -0.06 -31.72 4.04
CA PRO A 86 -1.21 -31.89 3.15
C PRO A 86 -2.33 -32.76 3.74
N GLY A 87 -3.14 -32.16 4.61
CA GLY A 87 -4.37 -32.68 5.16
C GLY A 87 -5.57 -32.25 4.32
N GLU A 88 -6.74 -32.26 4.95
CA GLU A 88 -7.96 -31.69 4.38
C GLU A 88 -7.85 -30.17 4.40
N LYS A 89 -7.84 -29.53 3.22
CA LYS A 89 -7.79 -28.07 3.12
C LYS A 89 -9.06 -27.48 3.71
N THR A 90 -8.88 -26.43 4.50
CA THR A 90 -9.97 -25.73 5.16
C THR A 90 -9.90 -24.26 4.82
N PRO A 91 -11.00 -23.64 4.32
CA PRO A 91 -10.92 -22.30 3.79
C PRO A 91 -10.69 -21.26 4.89
N PHE A 92 -9.69 -20.41 4.70
CA PHE A 92 -9.74 -19.06 5.27
C PHE A 92 -10.87 -18.31 4.55
N THR A 93 -11.78 -17.71 5.31
CA THR A 93 -12.97 -17.03 4.78
C THR A 93 -12.98 -15.57 5.18
N ALA A 94 -13.06 -14.70 4.17
CA ALA A 94 -13.08 -13.25 4.31
C ALA A 94 -14.39 -12.71 3.70
N GLU A 95 -15.34 -12.30 4.54
CA GLU A 95 -16.65 -11.82 4.06
C GLU A 95 -16.84 -10.34 4.40
N MET A 96 -16.76 -9.46 3.40
CA MET A 96 -17.03 -8.03 3.59
C MET A 96 -18.52 -7.79 3.85
N THR A 97 -18.81 -7.20 5.00
CA THR A 97 -20.18 -6.78 5.39
C THR A 97 -20.50 -5.37 4.89
N SER A 98 -19.47 -4.55 4.69
CA SER A 98 -19.48 -3.21 4.08
C SER A 98 -18.09 -2.95 3.47
N THR A 99 -17.90 -1.82 2.78
CA THR A 99 -16.59 -1.41 2.22
C THR A 99 -15.51 -1.13 3.28
N ASN A 100 -15.86 -1.14 4.57
CA ASN A 100 -14.93 -0.88 5.67
C ASN A 100 -15.08 -1.86 6.86
N SER A 101 -15.71 -3.02 6.65
CA SER A 101 -15.87 -4.03 7.70
C SER A 101 -15.99 -5.45 7.11
N MET A 102 -15.22 -6.38 7.64
CA MET A 102 -15.08 -7.76 7.15
C MET A 102 -15.11 -8.76 8.29
N ASN A 103 -15.87 -9.84 8.12
CA ASN A 103 -15.77 -11.01 8.99
C ASN A 103 -14.69 -11.95 8.46
N ALA A 104 -13.63 -12.16 9.25
CA ALA A 104 -12.60 -13.14 8.97
C ALA A 104 -12.85 -14.39 9.82
N ASN A 105 -12.90 -15.56 9.20
CA ASN A 105 -13.05 -16.83 9.90
C ASN A 105 -12.16 -17.92 9.29
N PHE A 106 -11.55 -18.73 10.14
CA PHE A 106 -10.80 -19.92 9.76
C PHE A 106 -11.19 -21.07 10.68
N LYS A 107 -11.15 -22.29 10.14
CA LYS A 107 -11.26 -23.53 10.93
C LYS A 107 -10.18 -24.48 10.47
N GLY A 108 -9.52 -25.18 11.38
CA GLY A 108 -8.47 -26.14 11.03
C GLY A 108 -8.23 -27.16 12.13
N GLU A 109 -7.24 -28.03 11.95
CA GLU A 109 -6.86 -29.01 12.98
C GLU A 109 -5.33 -29.10 13.12
N ILE A 110 -4.84 -28.84 14.33
CA ILE A 110 -3.43 -29.02 14.70
C ILE A 110 -3.24 -30.45 15.21
N LYS A 111 -2.27 -31.20 14.66
CA LYS A 111 -2.08 -32.64 14.91
C LYS A 111 -0.62 -32.99 15.23
N GLY A 112 -0.39 -34.17 15.80
CA GLY A 112 0.96 -34.72 15.93
C GLY A 112 1.83 -33.92 16.90
N ASP A 113 3.09 -33.68 16.53
CA ASP A 113 4.03 -32.92 17.36
C ASP A 113 3.63 -31.44 17.51
N MET A 114 2.92 -30.87 16.53
CA MET A 114 2.37 -29.51 16.61
C MET A 114 1.30 -29.39 17.70
N ALA A 115 0.50 -30.45 17.90
CA ALA A 115 -0.49 -30.49 18.97
C ALA A 115 0.14 -30.65 20.36
N LYS A 116 1.36 -31.21 20.45
CA LYS A 116 2.16 -31.21 21.68
C LYS A 116 2.75 -29.84 21.96
N LEU A 117 3.27 -29.19 20.91
CA LEU A 117 3.86 -27.86 21.01
C LEU A 117 2.82 -26.83 21.48
N LEU A 118 1.62 -26.84 20.89
CA LEU A 118 0.52 -25.97 21.36
C LEU A 118 0.17 -26.21 22.84
N ARG A 119 0.00 -27.48 23.26
CA ARG A 119 -0.28 -27.78 24.68
C ARG A 119 0.84 -27.33 25.62
N THR A 120 2.09 -27.48 25.19
CA THR A 120 3.25 -27.00 25.94
C THR A 120 3.23 -25.47 26.05
N GLN A 121 2.85 -24.75 24.99
CA GLN A 121 2.72 -23.28 25.04
C GLN A 121 1.53 -22.80 25.88
N ILE A 122 0.40 -23.50 25.87
CA ILE A 122 -0.72 -23.21 26.79
C ILE A 122 -0.25 -23.37 28.25
N GLU A 123 0.50 -24.43 28.54
CA GLU A 123 1.06 -24.70 29.86
C GLU A 123 2.16 -23.70 30.27
N ASP A 124 3.02 -23.28 29.34
CA ASP A 124 4.08 -22.28 29.60
C ASP A 124 3.50 -20.86 29.85
N VAL A 125 2.37 -20.51 29.21
CA VAL A 125 1.77 -19.17 29.25
C VAL A 125 0.71 -19.02 30.34
N CYS A 126 -0.18 -20.00 30.48
CA CYS A 126 -1.34 -19.97 31.36
C CYS A 126 -1.31 -21.04 32.46
N GLY A 127 -0.43 -22.04 32.31
CA GLY A 127 -0.39 -23.24 33.13
C GLY A 127 0.22 -23.09 34.51
N ASN A 128 0.27 -24.23 35.21
CA ASN A 128 0.74 -24.32 36.60
C ASN A 128 2.05 -25.11 36.76
N GLY A 129 2.53 -25.77 35.69
CA GLY A 129 3.77 -26.54 35.64
C GLY A 129 3.60 -28.04 35.94
N ASP A 130 2.37 -28.57 35.92
CA ASP A 130 2.09 -30.00 36.15
C ASP A 130 2.13 -30.85 34.86
N GLY A 131 2.17 -30.19 33.70
CA GLY A 131 2.21 -30.85 32.39
C GLY A 131 0.87 -31.42 31.92
N GLN A 132 -0.25 -30.98 32.49
CA GLN A 132 -1.61 -31.17 32.00
C GLN A 132 -2.25 -29.83 31.66
N VAL A 133 -2.82 -29.70 30.47
CA VAL A 133 -3.64 -28.55 30.11
C VAL A 133 -5.08 -28.77 30.60
N SER A 134 -5.59 -27.87 31.44
CA SER A 134 -6.98 -27.81 31.91
C SER A 134 -7.85 -26.84 31.09
N ASP A 135 -9.17 -26.95 31.21
CA ASP A 135 -10.13 -26.03 30.55
C ASP A 135 -9.83 -24.55 30.90
N SER A 136 -9.45 -24.27 32.15
CA SER A 136 -9.10 -22.91 32.60
C SER A 136 -7.83 -22.36 31.94
N GLU A 137 -6.86 -23.23 31.62
CA GLU A 137 -5.61 -22.83 30.97
C GLU A 137 -5.84 -22.62 29.47
N VAL A 138 -6.71 -23.42 28.84
CA VAL A 138 -7.20 -23.17 27.47
C VAL A 138 -7.95 -21.84 27.38
N THR A 139 -8.95 -21.60 28.23
CA THR A 139 -9.71 -20.34 28.24
C THR A 139 -8.82 -19.12 28.55
N CYS A 140 -7.82 -19.27 29.42
CA CYS A 140 -6.82 -18.22 29.62
C CYS A 140 -6.05 -17.91 28.33
N PHE A 141 -5.62 -18.94 27.59
CA PHE A 141 -4.88 -18.76 26.34
C PHE A 141 -5.74 -18.10 25.26
N GLU A 142 -6.98 -18.55 25.10
CA GLU A 142 -7.97 -18.00 24.15
C GLU A 142 -8.30 -16.52 24.41
N GLN A 143 -8.42 -16.12 25.69
CA GLN A 143 -8.75 -14.74 26.09
C GLN A 143 -7.59 -13.76 25.96
N ASN A 144 -6.35 -14.22 25.74
CA ASN A 144 -5.17 -13.38 25.54
C ASN A 144 -4.81 -13.20 24.05
N ALA A 145 -5.72 -13.52 23.13
CA ALA A 145 -5.58 -13.19 21.72
C ALA A 145 -5.52 -11.65 21.51
N PRO A 146 -4.58 -11.11 20.72
CA PRO A 146 -4.40 -9.67 20.53
C PRO A 146 -5.45 -9.02 19.64
N ASP A 147 -5.85 -7.81 20.02
CA ASP A 147 -6.68 -6.90 19.20
C ASP A 147 -5.99 -6.45 17.89
N ASN A 148 -4.66 -6.57 17.81
CA ASN A 148 -3.84 -6.07 16.69
C ASN A 148 -3.91 -6.92 15.41
N LEU A 149 -4.60 -8.07 15.41
CA LEU A 149 -4.75 -8.94 14.22
C LEU A 149 -5.38 -8.27 13.00
N GLY A 150 -5.99 -7.09 13.16
CA GLY A 150 -6.47 -6.30 12.02
C GLY A 150 -5.37 -5.72 11.14
N GLN A 151 -4.13 -5.60 11.63
CA GLN A 151 -3.05 -4.94 10.87
C GLN A 151 -2.55 -5.77 9.68
N GLU A 152 -2.70 -7.11 9.73
CA GLU A 152 -2.34 -8.02 8.62
C GLU A 152 -3.34 -7.95 7.44
N PHE A 153 -4.35 -7.07 7.53
CA PHE A 153 -5.37 -6.86 6.51
C PHE A 153 -5.48 -5.36 6.19
N GLU A 154 -5.18 -5.01 4.96
CA GLU A 154 -5.23 -3.63 4.49
C GLU A 154 -6.30 -3.45 3.43
N ILE A 155 -6.84 -2.23 3.34
CA ILE A 155 -7.62 -1.78 2.19
C ILE A 155 -7.09 -0.40 1.83
N ASP A 156 -6.65 -0.21 0.58
CA ASP A 156 -6.00 0.99 0.07
C ASP A 156 -4.85 1.48 1.00
N GLY A 157 -3.98 0.56 1.45
CA GLY A 157 -2.88 0.85 2.38
C GLY A 157 -3.29 1.24 3.81
N VAL A 158 -4.58 1.16 4.15
CA VAL A 158 -5.07 1.41 5.52
C VAL A 158 -5.15 0.08 6.26
N GLY A 159 -4.32 -0.11 7.28
CA GLY A 159 -4.37 -1.27 8.18
C GLY A 159 -5.64 -1.35 9.02
N GLY A 160 -6.17 -2.56 9.20
CA GLY A 160 -7.41 -2.83 9.91
C GLY A 160 -7.30 -2.85 11.43
N VAL A 161 -8.46 -2.82 12.09
CA VAL A 161 -8.61 -2.97 13.55
C VAL A 161 -9.49 -4.18 13.85
N GLY A 162 -8.93 -5.15 14.57
CA GLY A 162 -9.64 -6.35 14.99
C GLY A 162 -10.66 -6.06 16.10
N SER A 163 -11.79 -6.76 16.06
CA SER A 163 -12.85 -6.64 17.06
C SER A 163 -13.64 -7.94 17.16
N GLY A 164 -14.07 -8.30 18.39
CA GLY A 164 -14.82 -9.55 18.60
C GLY A 164 -14.04 -10.80 18.19
N ILE A 165 -12.71 -10.74 18.19
CA ILE A 165 -11.84 -11.87 17.87
C ILE A 165 -12.05 -12.97 18.90
N THR A 166 -12.26 -14.17 18.39
CA THR A 166 -12.42 -15.41 19.16
C THR A 166 -11.50 -16.47 18.60
N ILE A 167 -10.85 -17.20 19.50
CA ILE A 167 -10.12 -18.43 19.20
C ILE A 167 -10.74 -19.52 20.09
N ASP A 168 -11.05 -20.67 19.50
CA ASP A 168 -11.53 -21.88 20.19
C ASP A 168 -10.55 -23.02 19.88
N LEU A 169 -9.93 -23.59 20.91
CA LEU A 169 -8.91 -24.64 20.84
C LEU A 169 -9.47 -25.98 21.34
N ASN A 170 -10.56 -26.42 20.72
CA ASN A 170 -11.27 -27.64 21.10
C ASN A 170 -10.36 -28.88 21.11
N GLY A 171 -10.33 -29.58 22.25
CA GLY A 171 -9.48 -30.76 22.45
C GLY A 171 -8.05 -30.45 22.91
N ALA A 172 -7.69 -29.20 23.17
CA ALA A 172 -6.37 -28.83 23.71
C ALA A 172 -6.07 -29.42 25.10
N THR A 173 -7.08 -29.79 25.89
CA THR A 173 -6.87 -30.33 27.25
C THR A 173 -6.09 -31.66 27.29
N GLY A 174 -5.52 -31.95 28.46
CA GLY A 174 -4.77 -33.17 28.79
C GLY A 174 -3.25 -33.00 28.72
N ASN A 175 -2.54 -34.13 28.75
CA ASN A 175 -1.08 -34.16 28.87
C ASN A 175 -0.39 -33.40 27.72
N ILE A 176 0.59 -32.55 28.04
CA ILE A 176 1.33 -31.75 27.04
C ILE A 176 2.01 -32.58 25.95
N ASN A 177 2.31 -33.85 26.20
CA ASN A 177 2.91 -34.78 25.23
C ASN A 177 1.87 -35.46 24.32
N SER A 178 0.58 -35.12 24.44
CA SER A 178 -0.50 -35.66 23.61
C SER A 178 -0.38 -35.23 22.16
N ALA A 179 -0.35 -36.20 21.25
CA ALA A 179 -0.37 -35.99 19.80
C ALA A 179 -1.80 -35.85 19.23
N SER A 180 -2.84 -35.96 20.08
CA SER A 180 -4.24 -35.88 19.68
C SER A 180 -4.55 -34.53 19.05
N ALA A 181 -5.37 -34.57 17.99
CA ALA A 181 -5.82 -33.39 17.27
C ALA A 181 -6.42 -32.33 18.21
N ILE A 182 -6.21 -31.07 17.86
CA ILE A 182 -6.84 -29.90 18.44
C ILE A 182 -7.56 -29.21 17.28
N SER A 183 -8.88 -29.12 17.34
CA SER A 183 -9.63 -28.35 16.34
C SER A 183 -9.51 -26.87 16.71
N VAL A 184 -9.09 -26.05 15.75
CA VAL A 184 -8.95 -24.60 15.93
C VAL A 184 -10.07 -23.92 15.16
N THR A 185 -10.81 -23.03 15.81
CA THR A 185 -11.64 -22.03 15.13
C THR A 185 -11.12 -20.65 15.46
N PHE A 186 -10.94 -19.82 14.43
CA PHE A 186 -10.75 -18.38 14.53
C PHE A 186 -11.96 -17.70 13.89
N ALA A 187 -12.51 -16.68 14.56
CA ALA A 187 -13.54 -15.83 14.00
C ALA A 187 -13.46 -14.42 14.61
N GLY A 188 -13.60 -13.38 13.79
CA GLY A 188 -13.64 -11.99 14.26
C GLY A 188 -14.06 -11.01 13.15
N THR A 189 -14.26 -9.76 13.53
CA THR A 189 -14.57 -8.67 12.58
C THR A 189 -13.42 -7.68 12.52
N ILE A 190 -12.86 -7.49 11.34
CA ILE A 190 -11.86 -6.45 11.03
C ILE A 190 -12.59 -5.22 10.51
N ASN A 191 -12.20 -4.03 10.97
CA ASN A 191 -12.81 -2.76 10.57
C ASN A 191 -11.76 -1.72 10.19
N TRP A 192 -12.07 -0.88 9.21
CA TRP A 192 -11.16 0.14 8.69
C TRP A 192 -11.78 1.55 8.83
N PRO A 193 -11.62 2.21 9.99
CA PRO A 193 -12.31 3.48 10.27
C PRO A 193 -11.80 4.67 9.46
N GLY A 194 -10.66 4.56 8.77
CA GLY A 194 -10.02 5.64 8.02
C GLY A 194 -10.37 5.72 6.52
N ILE A 195 -11.15 4.77 5.99
CA ILE A 195 -11.35 4.61 4.54
C ILE A 195 -12.52 5.43 4.02
N ASP A 196 -12.34 6.05 2.85
CA ASP A 196 -13.46 6.65 2.12
C ASP A 196 -14.37 5.56 1.53
N THR A 197 -15.52 5.37 2.17
CA THR A 197 -16.53 4.38 1.80
C THR A 197 -17.28 4.70 0.50
N ASN A 198 -16.97 5.81 -0.18
CA ASN A 198 -17.63 6.24 -1.40
C ASN A 198 -16.87 5.88 -2.69
N LYS A 199 -15.62 5.41 -2.61
CA LYS A 199 -14.80 5.05 -3.78
C LYS A 199 -15.50 4.05 -4.72
N LEU A 200 -15.10 4.09 -5.99
CA LEU A 200 -15.56 3.17 -7.02
C LEU A 200 -14.77 1.86 -7.03
N THR A 201 -13.52 1.89 -6.60
CA THR A 201 -12.61 0.74 -6.52
C THR A 201 -11.97 0.67 -5.12
N TYR A 202 -11.55 -0.53 -4.72
CA TYR A 202 -10.72 -0.76 -3.53
C TYR A 202 -9.73 -1.89 -3.82
N ASN A 203 -8.50 -1.70 -3.36
CA ASN A 203 -7.46 -2.74 -3.36
C ASN A 203 -7.36 -3.31 -1.93
N ILE A 204 -7.60 -4.61 -1.80
CA ILE A 204 -7.65 -5.31 -0.51
C ILE A 204 -6.45 -6.25 -0.42
N TYR A 205 -5.62 -6.08 0.59
CA TYR A 205 -4.42 -6.87 0.83
C TYR A 205 -4.58 -7.73 2.09
N PHE A 206 -4.05 -8.95 2.03
CA PHE A 206 -4.01 -9.90 3.13
C PHE A 206 -2.60 -10.50 3.22
N ASP A 207 -1.91 -10.31 4.36
CA ASP A 207 -0.77 -11.17 4.73
C ASP A 207 -1.35 -12.51 5.23
N LEU A 208 -1.07 -13.58 4.49
CA LEU A 208 -1.56 -14.92 4.71
C LEU A 208 -0.44 -15.98 4.71
N ASP A 209 0.82 -15.62 5.00
CA ASP A 209 1.93 -16.58 5.27
C ASP A 209 1.47 -17.85 6.02
N PRO A 210 0.83 -17.76 7.22
CA PRO A 210 0.33 -18.93 7.96
C PRO A 210 -0.63 -19.86 7.22
N PHE A 211 -1.29 -19.37 6.18
CA PHE A 211 -2.35 -20.05 5.45
C PHE A 211 -1.91 -20.48 4.04
N VAL A 212 -0.67 -20.28 3.63
CA VAL A 212 -0.16 -20.75 2.32
C VAL A 212 -0.44 -22.25 2.14
N GLY A 213 -1.04 -22.61 1.00
CA GLY A 213 -1.50 -23.96 0.67
C GLY A 213 -2.91 -24.33 1.18
N GLN A 214 -3.51 -23.53 2.07
CA GLN A 214 -4.93 -23.66 2.44
C GLN A 214 -5.83 -23.15 1.32
N ASP A 215 -7.11 -23.52 1.39
CA ASP A 215 -8.11 -22.88 0.54
C ASP A 215 -8.44 -21.48 1.07
N PHE A 216 -8.91 -20.62 0.18
CA PHE A 216 -9.31 -19.26 0.47
C PHE A 216 -10.64 -18.97 -0.19
N ARG A 217 -11.50 -18.21 0.51
CA ARG A 217 -12.74 -17.68 -0.04
C ARG A 217 -12.96 -16.25 0.43
N PHE A 218 -13.02 -15.34 -0.53
CA PHE A 218 -13.40 -13.95 -0.29
C PHE A 218 -14.79 -13.64 -0.87
N VAL A 219 -15.53 -12.77 -0.19
CA VAL A 219 -16.85 -12.25 -0.60
C VAL A 219 -16.82 -10.73 -0.58
N ALA A 220 -17.08 -10.13 -1.75
CA ALA A 220 -17.18 -8.69 -1.91
C ALA A 220 -18.47 -8.14 -1.24
N PRO A 221 -18.48 -6.88 -0.79
CA PRO A 221 -19.65 -6.28 -0.18
C PRO A 221 -20.75 -6.05 -1.24
N SER A 222 -22.00 -5.95 -0.79
CA SER A 222 -23.14 -5.79 -1.71
C SER A 222 -22.99 -4.55 -2.60
N GLY A 223 -23.15 -4.73 -3.92
CA GLY A 223 -22.96 -3.67 -4.92
C GLY A 223 -21.54 -3.55 -5.46
N TYR A 224 -20.64 -4.49 -5.13
CA TYR A 224 -19.30 -4.60 -5.68
C TYR A 224 -19.07 -5.98 -6.32
N GLU A 225 -18.22 -6.01 -7.33
CA GLU A 225 -17.76 -7.20 -8.04
C GLU A 225 -16.23 -7.30 -7.99
N ILE A 226 -15.68 -8.52 -7.92
CA ILE A 226 -14.23 -8.75 -7.85
C ILE A 226 -13.67 -8.70 -9.26
N MET A 227 -12.77 -7.76 -9.53
CA MET A 227 -12.22 -7.54 -10.87
C MET A 227 -10.89 -8.23 -11.08
N ASP A 228 -10.00 -8.18 -10.10
CA ASP A 228 -8.69 -8.84 -10.15
C ASP A 228 -8.34 -9.53 -8.83
N VAL A 229 -7.50 -10.57 -8.90
CA VAL A 229 -6.96 -11.32 -7.75
C VAL A 229 -5.57 -11.87 -8.05
N SER A 230 -4.59 -11.53 -7.20
CA SER A 230 -3.25 -12.16 -7.18
C SER A 230 -3.03 -12.99 -5.90
N GLY A 231 -1.91 -13.72 -5.80
CA GLY A 231 -1.58 -14.60 -4.66
C GLY A 231 -2.38 -15.92 -4.57
N LEU A 232 -3.38 -16.14 -5.42
CA LEU A 232 -4.19 -17.37 -5.44
C LEU A 232 -3.92 -18.26 -6.66
N SER A 233 -3.93 -19.57 -6.44
CA SER A 233 -3.94 -20.61 -7.48
C SER A 233 -5.31 -21.26 -7.61
N GLY A 234 -5.65 -21.73 -8.82
CA GLY A 234 -6.93 -22.40 -9.07
C GLY A 234 -8.16 -21.48 -8.91
N VAL A 235 -7.98 -20.18 -9.18
CA VAL A 235 -8.99 -19.12 -9.01
C VAL A 235 -10.30 -19.48 -9.73
N SER A 236 -11.41 -19.33 -9.01
CA SER A 236 -12.77 -19.53 -9.51
C SER A 236 -13.70 -18.45 -8.97
N TYR A 237 -14.46 -17.82 -9.87
CA TYR A 237 -15.39 -16.74 -9.55
C TYR A 237 -16.82 -17.25 -9.39
N GLY A 238 -17.49 -16.77 -8.34
CA GLY A 238 -18.92 -16.97 -8.11
C GLY A 238 -19.81 -16.17 -9.06
N ALA A 239 -21.12 -16.36 -8.94
CA ALA A 239 -22.10 -15.64 -9.73
C ALA A 239 -21.97 -14.11 -9.54
N GLY A 240 -21.95 -13.36 -10.64
CA GLY A 240 -21.77 -11.91 -10.63
C GLY A 240 -20.42 -11.46 -10.06
N LYS A 241 -19.40 -12.33 -10.04
CA LYS A 241 -18.07 -12.07 -9.46
C LYS A 241 -18.10 -11.57 -8.00
N ALA A 242 -19.18 -11.79 -7.24
CA ALA A 242 -19.30 -11.35 -5.85
C ALA A 242 -18.55 -12.25 -4.83
N THR A 243 -17.93 -13.32 -5.31
CA THR A 243 -17.15 -14.27 -4.49
C THR A 243 -16.01 -14.80 -5.33
N VAL A 244 -14.84 -14.98 -4.73
CA VAL A 244 -13.72 -15.72 -5.32
C VAL A 244 -13.30 -16.84 -4.39
N THR A 245 -12.89 -17.96 -4.97
CA THR A 245 -12.28 -19.09 -4.26
C THR A 245 -10.99 -19.52 -4.97
N GLY A 246 -10.01 -19.95 -4.20
CA GLY A 246 -8.76 -20.53 -4.71
C GLY A 246 -7.99 -21.23 -3.60
N THR A 247 -6.76 -21.62 -3.89
CA THR A 247 -5.77 -22.03 -2.89
C THR A 247 -4.72 -20.92 -2.76
N ILE A 248 -4.39 -20.52 -1.53
CA ILE A 248 -3.35 -19.53 -1.22
C ILE A 248 -2.02 -20.08 -1.75
N ALA A 249 -1.41 -19.35 -2.68
CA ALA A 249 -0.20 -19.75 -3.39
C ALA A 249 0.99 -18.86 -3.08
N ASP A 250 0.72 -17.63 -2.64
CA ASP A 250 1.67 -16.64 -2.15
C ASP A 250 1.28 -16.22 -0.72
N GLU A 251 2.22 -15.65 0.04
CA GLU A 251 1.94 -15.05 1.35
C GLU A 251 1.12 -13.75 1.18
N ASP A 252 1.37 -13.01 0.09
CA ASP A 252 0.65 -11.79 -0.27
C ASP A 252 -0.55 -12.10 -1.18
N VAL A 253 -1.78 -11.98 -0.65
CA VAL A 253 -3.01 -12.08 -1.46
C VAL A 253 -3.60 -10.68 -1.66
N ASN A 254 -3.75 -10.27 -2.93
CA ASN A 254 -4.41 -9.02 -3.29
C ASN A 254 -5.74 -9.28 -4.02
N ILE A 255 -6.75 -8.47 -3.73
CA ILE A 255 -8.08 -8.54 -4.33
C ILE A 255 -8.55 -7.13 -4.66
N MET A 256 -8.85 -6.88 -5.94
CA MET A 256 -9.52 -5.65 -6.34
C MET A 256 -11.03 -5.86 -6.42
N ILE A 257 -11.79 -4.98 -5.78
CA ILE A 257 -13.24 -4.88 -5.95
C ILE A 257 -13.64 -3.56 -6.63
N VAL A 258 -14.64 -3.63 -7.50
CA VAL A 258 -15.18 -2.50 -8.25
C VAL A 258 -16.68 -2.40 -8.05
N LYS A 259 -17.19 -1.18 -7.89
CA LYS A 259 -18.60 -0.89 -7.67
C LYS A 259 -19.39 -1.21 -8.94
N THR A 260 -20.35 -2.13 -8.85
CA THR A 260 -21.12 -2.62 -9.99
C THR A 260 -21.88 -1.49 -10.69
N GLY A 261 -21.70 -1.36 -12.00
CA GLY A 261 -22.37 -0.32 -12.80
C GLY A 261 -21.86 1.10 -12.58
N SER A 262 -20.67 1.27 -12.00
CA SER A 262 -20.01 2.56 -11.79
C SER A 262 -19.54 3.27 -13.07
N GLY A 263 -19.36 2.53 -14.16
CA GLY A 263 -18.73 3.05 -15.39
C GLY A 263 -17.22 2.85 -15.44
N VAL A 264 -16.60 2.33 -14.37
CA VAL A 264 -15.21 1.84 -14.39
C VAL A 264 -15.08 0.76 -15.46
N SER A 265 -14.09 0.89 -16.34
CA SER A 265 -13.83 -0.04 -17.44
C SER A 265 -12.53 -0.82 -17.22
N PRO A 266 -12.48 -2.13 -17.50
CA PRO A 266 -11.19 -2.81 -17.62
C PRO A 266 -10.43 -2.29 -18.85
N GLU A 267 -9.11 -2.41 -18.82
CA GLU A 267 -8.26 -2.28 -20.00
C GLU A 267 -8.51 -3.41 -21.03
N ASN A 268 -7.84 -3.32 -22.18
CA ASN A 268 -7.91 -4.28 -23.26
C ASN A 268 -6.52 -4.60 -23.82
N GLU A 269 -6.04 -5.81 -23.55
CA GLU A 269 -4.79 -6.35 -24.10
C GLU A 269 -4.85 -6.77 -25.58
N PRO A 270 -3.69 -6.74 -26.29
CA PRO A 270 -2.39 -6.23 -25.84
C PRO A 270 -2.34 -4.70 -25.86
N ASN A 271 -1.87 -4.05 -24.80
CA ASN A 271 -1.79 -2.58 -24.73
C ASN A 271 -0.37 -2.00 -24.54
N ASN A 272 0.55 -2.67 -23.82
CA ASN A 272 2.02 -2.82 -23.93
C ASN A 272 2.97 -1.86 -24.73
N ASN A 273 2.52 -0.81 -25.43
CA ASN A 273 3.33 0.22 -26.12
C ASN A 273 2.44 1.33 -26.71
N PHE A 274 3.03 2.48 -27.06
CA PHE A 274 2.36 3.63 -27.68
C PHE A 274 1.41 3.31 -28.85
N VAL A 275 1.71 2.30 -29.69
CA VAL A 275 0.90 1.98 -30.89
C VAL A 275 -0.37 1.19 -30.53
N SER A 276 -0.33 0.41 -29.45
CA SER A 276 -1.46 -0.37 -28.92
C SER A 276 -2.18 0.30 -27.74
N ALA A 277 -1.78 1.53 -27.39
CA ALA A 277 -2.26 2.23 -26.22
C ALA A 277 -3.80 2.36 -26.17
N ASN A 278 -4.38 2.00 -25.03
CA ASN A 278 -5.82 2.01 -24.79
C ASN A 278 -6.37 3.45 -24.79
N PRO A 279 -7.33 3.81 -25.67
CA PRO A 279 -7.85 5.18 -25.73
C PRO A 279 -8.77 5.47 -24.55
N ILE A 280 -8.45 6.52 -23.80
CA ILE A 280 -9.21 7.02 -22.65
C ILE A 280 -9.66 8.48 -22.86
N SER A 281 -10.49 8.99 -21.96
CA SER A 281 -11.02 10.35 -21.99
C SER A 281 -10.93 11.02 -20.63
N ASP A 282 -11.26 12.32 -20.59
CA ASP A 282 -11.60 13.02 -19.35
C ASP A 282 -12.64 12.23 -18.51
N GLY A 283 -12.45 12.21 -17.19
CA GLY A 283 -13.24 11.46 -16.22
C GLY A 283 -13.13 9.93 -16.32
N ALA A 284 -12.12 9.40 -17.01
CA ALA A 284 -11.95 7.95 -17.13
C ALA A 284 -11.43 7.34 -15.82
N VAL A 285 -12.03 6.21 -15.43
CA VAL A 285 -11.51 5.33 -14.38
C VAL A 285 -11.38 3.94 -14.97
N VAL A 286 -10.15 3.45 -15.05
CA VAL A 286 -9.77 2.21 -15.72
C VAL A 286 -9.14 1.26 -14.71
N THR A 287 -9.40 -0.04 -14.83
CA THR A 287 -8.69 -1.08 -14.08
C THR A 287 -7.83 -1.93 -14.99
N GLY A 288 -6.58 -2.17 -14.61
CA GLY A 288 -5.69 -3.09 -15.31
C GLY A 288 -4.99 -4.06 -14.36
N HIS A 289 -4.08 -4.88 -14.87
CA HIS A 289 -3.28 -5.83 -14.10
C HIS A 289 -1.85 -5.93 -14.66
N LEU A 290 -0.86 -5.74 -13.78
CA LEU A 290 0.56 -5.89 -14.12
C LEU A 290 1.18 -7.07 -13.38
N ASP A 291 2.18 -7.70 -14.01
CA ASP A 291 3.05 -8.70 -13.43
C ASP A 291 4.50 -8.49 -13.90
N GLN A 292 5.41 -8.23 -12.96
CA GLN A 292 6.84 -7.95 -13.24
C GLN A 292 7.53 -9.01 -14.13
N SER A 293 7.00 -10.24 -14.20
CA SER A 293 7.57 -11.36 -14.96
C SER A 293 6.94 -11.59 -16.33
N THR A 294 5.70 -11.14 -16.57
CA THR A 294 4.96 -11.43 -17.81
C THR A 294 4.30 -10.23 -18.49
N GLU A 295 3.93 -9.19 -17.75
CA GLU A 295 3.07 -8.09 -18.20
C GLU A 295 3.50 -6.81 -17.46
N VAL A 296 4.57 -6.17 -17.96
CA VAL A 296 5.31 -5.12 -17.23
C VAL A 296 4.87 -3.70 -17.55
N ASP A 297 4.11 -3.52 -18.62
CA ASP A 297 3.88 -2.24 -19.29
C ASP A 297 2.44 -2.14 -19.78
N ASP A 298 1.69 -1.14 -19.29
CA ASP A 298 0.41 -0.74 -19.86
C ASP A 298 0.46 0.71 -20.34
N PHE A 299 -0.06 0.97 -21.53
CA PHE A 299 -0.15 2.28 -22.16
C PHE A 299 -1.61 2.66 -22.43
N PHE A 300 -1.94 3.88 -22.06
CA PHE A 300 -3.20 4.56 -22.37
C PHE A 300 -2.93 5.80 -23.22
N SER A 301 -3.91 6.25 -24.01
CA SER A 301 -3.79 7.45 -24.85
C SER A 301 -4.97 8.40 -24.68
N ILE A 302 -4.69 9.70 -24.60
CA ILE A 302 -5.67 10.76 -24.39
C ILE A 302 -5.36 11.97 -25.28
N THR A 303 -6.38 12.62 -25.85
CA THR A 303 -6.18 13.83 -26.65
C THR A 303 -6.39 15.07 -25.79
N LEU A 304 -5.36 15.90 -25.65
CA LEU A 304 -5.34 17.10 -24.82
C LEU A 304 -5.11 18.37 -25.66
N GLN A 305 -5.49 19.53 -25.14
CA GLN A 305 -5.28 20.85 -25.72
C GLN A 305 -4.26 21.68 -24.94
N ALA A 306 -3.53 22.54 -25.64
CA ALA A 306 -2.64 23.51 -25.00
C ALA A 306 -3.42 24.45 -24.07
N GLY A 307 -3.11 24.40 -22.78
CA GLY A 307 -3.79 25.14 -21.71
C GLY A 307 -4.61 24.27 -20.75
N ASP A 308 -4.92 23.02 -21.12
CA ASP A 308 -5.54 22.04 -20.22
C ASP A 308 -4.56 21.68 -19.08
N THR A 309 -5.07 21.29 -17.91
CA THR A 309 -4.30 20.55 -16.91
C THR A 309 -4.86 19.15 -16.79
N ILE A 310 -4.00 18.14 -16.87
CA ILE A 310 -4.33 16.73 -16.66
C ILE A 310 -3.84 16.28 -15.29
N ASP A 311 -4.76 15.80 -14.46
CA ASP A 311 -4.46 15.08 -13.24
C ASP A 311 -4.61 13.57 -13.51
N ILE A 312 -3.63 12.79 -13.05
CA ILE A 312 -3.60 11.34 -13.20
C ILE A 312 -3.29 10.74 -11.84
N THR A 313 -4.09 9.77 -11.39
CA THR A 313 -3.82 9.01 -10.16
C THR A 313 -3.82 7.52 -10.45
N LEU A 314 -2.78 6.84 -9.98
CA LEU A 314 -2.70 5.38 -9.93
C LEU A 314 -2.97 4.91 -8.49
N SER A 315 -3.62 3.77 -8.34
CA SER A 315 -3.66 3.05 -7.07
C SER A 315 -3.63 1.56 -7.29
N GLY A 316 -2.66 0.88 -6.68
CA GLY A 316 -2.43 -0.56 -6.83
C GLY A 316 -2.26 -1.29 -5.48
N PRO A 317 -1.62 -2.47 -5.48
CA PRO A 317 -1.29 -3.20 -4.26
C PRO A 317 -0.28 -2.45 -3.39
N SER A 318 -0.46 -2.43 -2.05
CA SER A 318 0.55 -1.94 -1.10
C SER A 318 1.73 -2.90 -0.90
N SER A 319 1.73 -4.04 -1.59
CA SER A 319 2.86 -4.98 -1.65
C SER A 319 3.65 -4.90 -2.97
N SER A 320 3.32 -3.96 -3.86
CA SER A 320 3.92 -3.79 -5.19
C SER A 320 4.38 -2.35 -5.42
N ASP A 321 5.30 -2.18 -6.37
CA ASP A 321 5.89 -0.90 -6.75
C ASP A 321 5.54 -0.66 -8.22
N PHE A 322 4.45 0.07 -8.47
CA PHE A 322 3.99 0.42 -9.82
C PHE A 322 4.20 1.92 -10.05
N ASP A 323 4.93 2.23 -11.11
CA ASP A 323 5.31 3.59 -11.47
C ASP A 323 4.35 4.16 -12.53
N LEU A 324 4.30 5.49 -12.62
CA LEU A 324 3.43 6.24 -13.52
C LEU A 324 4.23 7.28 -14.33
N GLU A 325 4.09 7.27 -15.65
CA GLU A 325 4.76 8.20 -16.57
C GLU A 325 3.79 8.83 -17.57
N LEU A 326 4.06 10.08 -17.96
CA LEU A 326 3.32 10.82 -18.97
C LEU A 326 4.23 11.21 -20.13
N TYR A 327 3.84 10.83 -21.35
CA TYR A 327 4.55 11.09 -22.59
C TYR A 327 3.76 12.03 -23.51
N ASP A 328 4.47 12.90 -24.23
CA ASP A 328 3.88 13.79 -25.22
C ASP A 328 3.60 13.14 -26.59
N SER A 329 3.00 13.90 -27.50
CA SER A 329 2.67 13.46 -28.87
C SER A 329 3.86 13.12 -29.77
N SER A 330 5.09 13.33 -29.30
CA SER A 330 6.35 12.93 -29.94
C SER A 330 7.08 11.83 -29.16
N GLU A 331 6.39 11.16 -28.23
CA GLU A 331 6.89 10.07 -27.39
C GLU A 331 8.05 10.51 -26.46
N ASN A 332 8.12 11.79 -26.10
CA ASN A 332 9.02 12.26 -25.03
C ASN A 332 8.32 12.16 -23.68
N ASP A 333 9.00 11.60 -22.68
CA ASP A 333 8.65 11.76 -21.27
C ASP A 333 8.59 13.26 -20.91
N VAL A 334 7.48 13.68 -20.29
CA VAL A 334 7.26 15.06 -19.83
C VAL A 334 6.94 15.19 -18.34
N ASP A 335 6.53 14.10 -17.68
CA ASP A 335 6.31 14.03 -16.24
C ASP A 335 6.25 12.56 -15.76
N GLY A 336 6.54 12.33 -14.48
CA GLY A 336 6.58 10.99 -13.91
C GLY A 336 6.52 10.98 -12.39
N SER A 337 5.91 9.93 -11.81
CA SER A 337 5.80 9.72 -10.38
C SER A 337 6.28 8.30 -10.04
N TYR A 338 7.24 8.26 -9.12
CA TYR A 338 8.03 7.07 -8.75
C TYR A 338 8.24 7.07 -7.24
N ARG A 339 7.30 6.49 -6.49
CA ARG A 339 7.36 6.38 -5.02
C ARG A 339 8.09 5.08 -4.69
N GLY A 340 7.51 4.26 -3.84
CA GLY A 340 8.06 2.93 -3.53
C GLY A 340 6.96 1.92 -3.23
N GLU A 341 5.75 2.26 -3.69
CA GLU A 341 4.46 1.60 -3.49
C GLU A 341 3.57 2.08 -4.66
N SER A 342 2.64 1.25 -5.19
CA SER A 342 1.83 1.54 -6.40
C SER A 342 0.86 2.76 -6.39
N ASP A 343 0.91 3.65 -5.40
CA ASP A 343 -0.02 4.77 -5.21
C ASP A 343 0.56 6.10 -5.76
N GLU A 344 0.46 6.30 -7.07
CA GLU A 344 1.10 7.41 -7.82
C GLU A 344 0.19 8.58 -8.21
N GLN A 345 0.79 9.75 -8.45
CA GLN A 345 0.05 10.94 -8.91
C GLN A 345 0.90 11.88 -9.79
N ILE A 346 0.36 12.25 -10.95
CA ILE A 346 0.87 13.30 -11.86
C ILE A 346 -0.16 14.44 -11.94
N SER A 347 0.32 15.68 -12.11
CA SER A 347 -0.49 16.87 -12.38
C SER A 347 0.26 17.79 -13.34
N TYR A 348 -0.13 17.78 -14.62
CA TYR A 348 0.65 18.35 -15.71
C TYR A 348 -0.14 19.40 -16.52
N SER A 349 0.44 20.60 -16.68
CA SER A 349 -0.13 21.65 -17.54
C SER A 349 0.32 21.49 -19.00
N VAL A 350 -0.64 21.20 -19.87
CA VAL A 350 -0.43 20.85 -21.28
C VAL A 350 0.06 22.06 -22.09
N THR A 351 1.28 21.95 -22.64
CA THR A 351 1.92 23.06 -23.37
C THR A 351 1.62 23.08 -24.87
N SER A 352 1.23 21.94 -25.45
CA SER A 352 0.94 21.77 -26.88
C SER A 352 -0.22 20.80 -27.09
N SER A 353 -1.19 21.13 -27.94
CA SER A 353 -2.30 20.21 -28.25
C SER A 353 -1.79 18.97 -28.99
N GLY A 354 -2.27 17.79 -28.59
CA GLY A 354 -1.88 16.51 -29.22
C GLY A 354 -2.43 15.29 -28.48
N THR A 355 -2.08 14.11 -28.96
CA THR A 355 -2.25 12.87 -28.18
C THR A 355 -1.12 12.77 -27.18
N TYR A 356 -1.45 12.61 -25.90
CA TYR A 356 -0.53 12.24 -24.84
C TYR A 356 -0.73 10.76 -24.50
N TYR A 357 0.30 10.12 -23.94
CA TYR A 357 0.26 8.73 -23.54
C TYR A 357 0.59 8.61 -22.05
N VAL A 358 -0.22 7.86 -21.32
CA VAL A 358 0.05 7.49 -19.93
C VAL A 358 0.64 6.08 -19.96
N ARG A 359 1.76 5.87 -19.28
CA ARG A 359 2.34 4.54 -19.07
C ARG A 359 2.23 4.20 -17.59
N VAL A 360 1.61 3.06 -17.30
CA VAL A 360 1.65 2.41 -15.99
C VAL A 360 2.60 1.23 -16.13
N TYR A 361 3.55 1.05 -15.22
CA TYR A 361 4.49 -0.08 -15.35
C TYR A 361 4.89 -0.66 -13.99
N SER A 362 5.14 -1.98 -13.96
CA SER A 362 5.53 -2.67 -12.74
C SER A 362 7.04 -2.58 -12.54
N TYR A 363 7.50 -1.76 -11.61
CA TYR A 363 8.88 -1.80 -11.12
C TYR A 363 9.13 -3.04 -10.26
N LEU A 364 8.17 -3.42 -9.40
CA LEU A 364 8.20 -4.62 -8.56
C LEU A 364 6.78 -5.18 -8.32
N GLY A 365 6.66 -6.50 -8.26
CA GLY A 365 5.44 -7.17 -7.81
C GLY A 365 4.42 -7.45 -8.91
N SER A 366 3.18 -7.75 -8.50
CA SER A 366 2.07 -8.02 -9.41
C SER A 366 0.70 -7.81 -8.76
N GLY A 367 -0.30 -7.54 -9.59
CA GLY A 367 -1.68 -7.33 -9.16
C GLY A 367 -2.39 -6.23 -9.94
N GLY A 368 -3.69 -6.11 -9.68
CA GLY A 368 -4.54 -5.12 -10.30
C GLY A 368 -4.29 -3.70 -9.80
N TYR A 369 -4.42 -2.72 -10.70
CA TYR A 369 -4.41 -1.29 -10.38
C TYR A 369 -5.65 -0.57 -10.92
N THR A 370 -5.97 0.58 -10.32
CA THR A 370 -6.94 1.56 -10.85
C THR A 370 -6.19 2.80 -11.33
N LEU A 371 -6.39 3.19 -12.58
CA LEU A 371 -5.95 4.46 -13.15
C LEU A 371 -7.16 5.40 -13.25
N SER A 372 -7.06 6.61 -12.71
CA SER A 372 -8.08 7.67 -12.89
C SER A 372 -7.47 8.90 -13.55
N VAL A 373 -8.22 9.53 -14.45
CA VAL A 373 -7.77 10.70 -15.23
C VAL A 373 -8.87 11.77 -15.30
N ASP A 374 -8.53 12.99 -14.88
CA ASP A 374 -9.39 14.18 -14.93
C ASP A 374 -8.67 15.33 -15.69
N VAL A 375 -9.39 16.05 -16.56
CA VAL A 375 -8.84 17.15 -17.38
C VAL A 375 -9.63 18.44 -17.15
N HIS A 376 -8.94 19.56 -16.87
CA HIS A 376 -9.59 20.81 -16.42
C HIS A 376 -8.90 22.12 -16.87
#